data_AF-A0A1J3HV74-F1
#
_entry.id   AF-A0A1J3HV74-F1
#
_cell.length_a   1.000
_cell.length_b   1.000
_cell.length_c   1.000
_cell.angle_alpha   90.00
_cell.angle_beta   90.00
_cell.angle_gamma   90.00
#
_symmetry.space_group_name_H-M   'P 1'
#
loop_
_entity.id
_entity.type
_entity.pdbx_description
1 polymer ?
#
loop_
_entity_poly.entity_id
_entity_poly.type
_entity_poly.pdbx_seq_one_letter_code
_entity_poly.pdbx_strand_id
1 'polypeptide(L)'
;RQVHGLVIALGFDSCLFISNALIDMYAKCSDIVAAKGIFSRMRHRDVVSWTALIVGMAQHGRAEKALALYDEMVSHGVKPNEVTFVGLIYACSHVGFVAKGREIFQSMTKDYGIRPSLQHYTCLLDLLGRSGLVDEAENLIHTM
;
A
#
# COMPACT_ATOMS: atom_id res chain seq x y z
N ARG A 1 -10.39 5.42 20.76
CA ARG A 1 -9.76 4.25 21.45
C ARG A 1 -10.76 3.39 22.25
N GLN A 2 -11.89 3.92 22.73
CA GLN A 2 -12.89 3.13 23.48
C GLN A 2 -13.47 1.94 22.68
N VAL A 3 -13.79 2.14 21.40
CA VAL A 3 -14.26 1.05 20.51
C VAL A 3 -13.22 -0.06 20.33
N HIS A 4 -11.94 0.28 20.14
CA HIS A 4 -10.85 -0.71 20.06
C HIS A 4 -10.67 -1.46 21.40
N GLY A 5 -10.78 -0.77 22.54
CA GLY A 5 -10.77 -1.40 23.85
C GLY A 5 -11.91 -2.40 24.03
N LEU A 6 -13.11 -2.06 23.54
CA LEU A 6 -14.27 -2.96 23.55
C LEU A 6 -14.07 -4.18 22.64
N VAL A 7 -13.50 -3.99 21.44
CA VAL A 7 -13.16 -5.09 20.52
C VAL A 7 -12.22 -6.10 21.16
N ILE A 8 -11.18 -5.63 21.87
CA ILE A 8 -10.25 -6.50 22.60
C ILE A 8 -10.97 -7.19 23.77
N ALA A 9 -11.73 -6.44 24.57
CA ALA A 9 -12.43 -6.98 25.74
C ALA A 9 -13.46 -8.06 25.38
N LEU A 10 -14.05 -7.97 24.18
CA LEU A 10 -14.99 -8.95 23.66
C LEU A 10 -14.33 -10.09 22.86
N GLY A 11 -12.99 -10.12 22.76
CA GLY A 11 -12.24 -11.15 22.04
C GLY A 11 -12.41 -11.11 20.52
N PHE A 12 -12.87 -9.97 19.98
CA PHE A 12 -13.06 -9.79 18.54
C PHE A 12 -11.78 -9.38 17.81
N ASP A 13 -10.66 -9.22 18.52
CA ASP A 13 -9.35 -8.96 17.94
C ASP A 13 -8.80 -10.15 17.13
N SER A 14 -9.35 -11.36 17.31
CA SER A 14 -9.06 -12.51 16.43
C SER A 14 -9.88 -12.49 15.13
N CYS A 15 -10.87 -11.61 15.00
CA CYS A 15 -11.65 -11.48 13.77
C CYS A 15 -10.83 -10.69 12.74
N LEU A 16 -10.53 -11.35 11.62
CA LEU A 16 -9.73 -10.77 10.54
C LEU A 16 -10.39 -9.51 9.94
N PHE A 17 -11.72 -9.54 9.76
CA PHE A 17 -12.47 -8.38 9.25
C PHE A 17 -12.36 -7.16 10.18
N ILE A 18 -12.55 -7.36 11.49
CA ILE A 18 -12.47 -6.28 12.48
C ILE A 18 -11.04 -5.76 12.60
N SER A 19 -10.05 -6.66 12.59
CA SER A 19 -8.63 -6.27 12.60
C SER A 19 -8.27 -5.43 11.39
N ASN A 20 -8.71 -5.83 10.19
CA ASN A 20 -8.47 -5.07 8.96
C ASN A 20 -9.13 -3.69 8.99
N ALA A 21 -10.37 -3.61 9.47
CA ALA A 21 -11.07 -2.33 9.63
C ALA A 21 -10.35 -1.39 10.63
N LEU A 22 -9.84 -1.94 11.74
CA LEU A 22 -9.08 -1.16 12.70
C LEU A 22 -7.71 -0.70 12.14
N ILE A 23 -7.00 -1.56 11.40
CA ILE A 23 -5.74 -1.20 10.73
C ILE A 23 -5.98 -0.04 9.76
N ASP A 24 -6.98 -0.15 8.89
CA ASP A 24 -7.35 0.89 7.93
C ASP A 24 -7.70 2.22 8.63
N MET A 25 -8.53 2.17 9.69
CA MET A 25 -8.90 3.35 10.46
C MET A 25 -7.69 4.02 11.11
N TYR A 26 -6.83 3.26 11.80
CA TYR A 26 -5.65 3.80 12.46
C TYR A 26 -4.63 4.34 11.45
N ALA A 27 -4.46 3.66 10.32
CA ALA A 27 -3.61 4.11 9.22
C ALA A 27 -4.07 5.46 8.65
N LYS A 28 -5.37 5.62 8.39
CA LYS A 28 -5.96 6.88 7.91
C LYS A 28 -5.87 8.02 8.93
N CYS A 29 -5.87 7.71 10.23
CA CYS A 29 -5.68 8.69 11.30
C CYS A 29 -4.19 8.98 11.62
N SER A 30 -3.25 8.55 10.79
CA SER A 30 -1.80 8.71 10.99
C SER A 30 -1.24 8.02 12.25
N ASP A 31 -2.04 7.25 12.98
CA ASP A 31 -1.59 6.43 14.12
C ASP A 31 -1.07 5.08 13.61
N ILE A 32 0.02 5.16 12.84
CA ILE A 32 0.70 4.01 12.27
C ILE A 32 1.20 3.04 13.35
N VAL A 33 1.49 3.54 14.55
CA VAL A 33 1.93 2.72 15.68
C VAL A 33 0.81 1.79 16.12
N ALA A 34 -0.41 2.31 16.29
CA ALA A 34 -1.58 1.48 16.60
C ALA A 34 -1.90 0.50 15.47
N ALA A 35 -1.86 0.94 14.21
CA ALA A 35 -2.09 0.06 13.04
C ALA A 35 -1.09 -1.12 13.01
N LYS A 36 0.21 -0.83 13.17
CA LYS A 36 1.25 -1.87 13.28
C LYS A 36 1.05 -2.77 14.48
N GLY A 37 0.66 -2.23 15.63
CA GLY A 37 0.41 -3.01 16.84
C GLY A 37 -0.69 -4.06 16.66
N ILE A 38 -1.76 -3.71 15.94
CA ILE A 38 -2.82 -4.68 15.59
C ILE A 38 -2.28 -5.71 14.62
N PHE A 39 -1.65 -5.25 13.54
CA PHE A 39 -1.08 -6.12 12.51
C PHE A 39 -0.11 -7.16 13.08
N SER A 40 0.77 -6.77 14.00
CA SER A 40 1.72 -7.67 14.67
C SER A 40 1.05 -8.71 15.57
N ARG A 41 -0.14 -8.43 16.14
CA ARG A 41 -0.89 -9.37 16.99
C ARG A 41 -1.75 -10.36 16.20
N MET A 42 -2.03 -10.09 14.92
CA MET A 42 -2.82 -10.99 14.08
C MET A 42 -2.09 -12.31 13.86
N ARG A 43 -2.77 -13.44 14.10
CA ARG A 43 -2.26 -14.78 13.78
C ARG A 43 -2.23 -15.06 12.28
N HIS A 44 -3.23 -14.56 11.56
CA HIS A 44 -3.36 -14.70 10.12
C HIS A 44 -3.53 -13.32 9.51
N ARG A 45 -2.75 -13.06 8.45
CA ARG A 45 -2.72 -11.79 7.72
C ARG A 45 -3.03 -12.09 6.26
N ASP A 46 -4.08 -11.50 5.75
CA ASP A 46 -4.48 -11.62 4.36
C ASP A 46 -4.05 -10.40 3.53
N VAL A 47 -4.30 -10.44 2.23
CA VAL A 47 -3.99 -9.34 1.29
C VAL A 47 -4.54 -8.00 1.77
N VAL A 48 -5.71 -7.98 2.42
CA VAL A 48 -6.34 -6.75 2.91
C VAL A 48 -5.54 -6.17 4.09
N SER A 49 -5.11 -7.00 5.05
CA SER A 49 -4.31 -6.57 6.20
C SER A 49 -2.98 -5.91 5.77
N TRP A 50 -2.27 -6.51 4.81
CA TRP A 50 -1.02 -6.00 4.27
C TRP A 50 -1.24 -4.72 3.48
N THR A 51 -2.23 -4.73 2.58
CA THR A 51 -2.53 -3.60 1.71
C THR A 51 -2.92 -2.35 2.50
N ALA A 52 -3.76 -2.51 3.53
CA ALA A 52 -4.15 -1.39 4.39
C ALA A 52 -2.95 -0.72 5.06
N LEU A 53 -1.98 -1.52 5.54
CA LEU A 53 -0.78 -1.00 6.17
C LEU A 53 0.19 -0.37 5.17
N ILE A 54 0.38 -0.97 3.99
CA ILE A 54 1.22 -0.45 2.91
C ILE A 54 0.70 0.91 2.43
N VAL A 55 -0.60 1.00 2.11
CA VAL A 55 -1.25 2.26 1.68
C VAL A 55 -1.16 3.32 2.78
N GLY A 56 -1.40 2.92 4.03
CA GLY A 56 -1.21 3.80 5.18
C GLY A 56 0.19 4.39 5.26
N MET A 57 1.23 3.56 5.12
CA MET A 57 2.62 4.02 5.11
C MET A 57 2.91 4.98 3.95
N ALA A 58 2.40 4.65 2.76
CA ALA A 58 2.57 5.47 1.56
C ALA A 58 1.96 6.87 1.73
N GLN A 59 0.74 6.95 2.29
CA GLN A 59 0.03 8.21 2.54
C GLN A 59 0.75 9.12 3.53
N HIS A 60 1.54 8.57 4.44
CA HIS A 60 2.30 9.34 5.43
C HIS A 60 3.78 9.53 5.03
N GLY A 61 4.10 9.42 3.74
CA GLY A 61 5.44 9.69 3.20
C GLY A 61 6.50 8.66 3.62
N ARG A 62 6.10 7.48 4.10
CA ARG A 62 7.02 6.44 4.61
C ARG A 62 7.30 5.39 3.54
N ALA A 63 7.78 5.82 2.37
CA ALA A 63 7.89 4.96 1.21
C ALA A 63 8.77 3.73 1.43
N GLU A 64 9.95 3.88 2.04
CA GLU A 64 10.84 2.75 2.36
C GLU A 64 10.15 1.70 3.25
N LYS A 65 9.33 2.14 4.20
CA LYS A 65 8.57 1.24 5.08
C LYS A 65 7.43 0.55 4.34
N ALA A 66 6.80 1.23 3.37
CA ALA A 66 5.79 0.63 2.50
C ALA A 66 6.40 -0.45 1.61
N LEU A 67 7.58 -0.19 1.04
CA LEU A 67 8.33 -1.15 0.23
C LEU A 67 8.79 -2.36 1.04
N ALA A 68 9.33 -2.14 2.25
CA ALA A 68 9.72 -3.23 3.13
C ALA A 68 8.52 -4.12 3.53
N LEU A 69 7.34 -3.52 3.75
CA LEU A 69 6.10 -4.29 4.01
C LEU A 69 5.65 -5.09 2.79
N TYR A 70 5.87 -4.58 1.58
CA TYR A 70 5.62 -5.33 0.35
C TYR A 70 6.56 -6.53 0.21
N ASP A 71 7.86 -6.35 0.46
CA ASP A 71 8.82 -7.46 0.44
C ASP A 71 8.46 -8.52 1.49
N GLU A 72 8.04 -8.08 2.69
CA GLU A 72 7.57 -8.96 3.75
C GLU A 72 6.29 -9.71 3.34
N MET A 73 5.31 -9.02 2.75
CA MET A 73 4.08 -9.59 2.21
C MET A 73 4.37 -10.72 1.19
N VAL A 74 5.27 -10.46 0.25
CA VAL A 74 5.67 -11.42 -0.79
C VAL A 74 6.41 -12.62 -0.17
N SER A 75 7.31 -12.39 0.79
CA SER A 75 8.03 -13.47 1.49
C SER A 75 7.11 -14.39 2.30
N HIS A 76 5.98 -13.87 2.77
CA HIS A 76 4.92 -14.65 3.43
C HIS A 76 4.00 -15.39 2.44
N GLY A 77 4.28 -15.32 1.13
CA GLY A 77 3.48 -15.96 0.09
C GLY A 77 2.13 -15.28 -0.16
N VAL A 78 1.91 -14.08 0.37
CA VAL A 78 0.67 -13.33 0.16
C VAL A 78 0.79 -12.53 -1.13
N LYS A 79 -0.09 -12.80 -2.10
CA LYS A 79 -0.07 -12.11 -3.38
C LYS A 79 -0.61 -10.67 -3.24
N PRO A 80 0.14 -9.65 -3.69
CA PRO A 80 -0.34 -8.28 -3.87
C PRO A 80 -1.58 -8.21 -4.75
N ASN A 81 -2.43 -7.20 -4.52
CA ASN A 81 -3.56 -6.87 -5.39
C ASN A 81 -3.39 -5.49 -6.04
N GLU A 82 -4.36 -5.09 -6.86
CA GLU A 82 -4.40 -3.78 -7.53
C GLU A 82 -4.14 -2.62 -6.56
N VAL A 83 -4.81 -2.62 -5.40
CA VAL A 83 -4.68 -1.54 -4.41
C VAL A 83 -3.29 -1.51 -3.78
N THR A 84 -2.63 -2.67 -3.61
CA THR A 84 -1.24 -2.74 -3.17
C THR A 84 -0.32 -1.97 -4.12
N PHE A 85 -0.46 -2.18 -5.43
CA PHE A 85 0.37 -1.51 -6.44
C PHE A 85 0.12 -0.01 -6.50
N VAL A 86 -1.14 0.44 -6.43
CA VAL A 86 -1.44 1.88 -6.30
C VAL A 86 -0.71 2.49 -5.10
N GLY A 87 -0.80 1.86 -3.93
CA GLY A 87 -0.13 2.32 -2.72
C GLY A 87 1.39 2.43 -2.87
N LEU A 88 2.01 1.45 -3.52
CA LEU A 88 3.46 1.42 -3.72
C LEU A 88 3.97 2.47 -4.72
N ILE A 89 3.29 2.63 -5.87
CA ILE A 89 3.66 3.63 -6.87
C ILE A 89 3.47 5.04 -6.27
N TYR A 90 2.37 5.25 -5.54
CA TYR A 90 2.11 6.48 -4.81
C TYR A 90 3.21 6.78 -3.76
N ALA A 91 3.67 5.77 -3.04
CA ALA A 91 4.78 5.92 -2.11
C ALA A 91 6.06 6.38 -2.83
N CYS A 92 6.34 5.80 -4.01
CA CYS A 92 7.48 6.20 -4.82
C CYS A 92 7.36 7.65 -5.32
N SER A 93 6.15 8.13 -5.65
CA SER A 93 5.94 9.51 -6.14
C SER A 93 6.34 10.57 -5.11
N HIS A 94 6.09 10.32 -3.83
CA HIS A 94 6.43 11.26 -2.75
C HIS A 94 7.92 11.39 -2.47
N VAL A 95 8.70 10.34 -2.73
CA VAL A 95 10.14 10.32 -2.45
C VAL A 95 10.97 10.48 -3.73
N GLY A 96 10.34 10.46 -4.91
CA GLY A 96 11.02 10.57 -6.20
C GLY A 96 11.76 9.29 -6.61
N PHE A 97 11.31 8.12 -6.13
CA PHE A 97 11.92 6.83 -6.48
C PHE A 97 11.46 6.36 -7.86
N VAL A 98 11.86 7.08 -8.90
CA VAL A 98 11.43 6.84 -10.29
C VAL A 98 11.70 5.41 -10.75
N ALA A 99 12.94 4.94 -10.59
CA ALA A 99 13.32 3.59 -11.04
C ALA A 99 12.48 2.50 -10.37
N LYS A 100 12.28 2.62 -9.03
CA LYS A 100 11.50 1.66 -8.27
C LYS A 100 10.01 1.72 -8.60
N GLY A 101 9.45 2.92 -8.78
CA GLY A 101 8.05 3.10 -9.18
C GLY A 101 7.75 2.46 -10.54
N ARG A 102 8.67 2.56 -11.51
CA ARG A 102 8.55 1.87 -12.81
C ARG A 102 8.64 0.36 -12.67
N GLU A 103 9.63 -0.13 -11.91
CA GLU A 103 9.82 -1.55 -11.64
C GLU A 103 8.53 -2.15 -11.04
N ILE A 104 7.95 -1.48 -10.05
CA ILE A 104 6.71 -1.89 -9.40
C ILE A 104 5.54 -1.89 -10.40
N PHE A 105 5.38 -0.81 -11.17
CA PHE A 105 4.33 -0.73 -12.19
C PHE A 105 4.44 -1.85 -13.24
N GLN A 106 5.65 -2.18 -13.69
CA GLN A 106 5.89 -3.25 -14.66
C GLN A 106 5.67 -4.65 -14.04
N SER A 107 6.15 -4.88 -12.82
CA SER A 107 6.01 -6.16 -12.11
C SER A 107 4.55 -6.55 -11.91
N MET A 108 3.66 -5.57 -11.69
CA MET A 108 2.22 -5.78 -11.56
C MET A 108 1.64 -6.61 -12.71
N THR A 109 1.98 -6.27 -13.96
CA THR A 109 1.50 -7.00 -15.13
C THR A 109 2.34 -8.23 -15.42
N LYS A 110 3.67 -8.12 -15.34
CA LYS A 110 4.59 -9.18 -15.72
C LYS A 110 4.55 -10.38 -14.77
N ASP A 111 4.54 -10.12 -13.47
CA ASP A 111 4.74 -11.14 -12.43
C ASP A 111 3.41 -11.54 -11.78
N TYR A 112 2.42 -10.63 -11.75
CA TYR A 112 1.13 -10.86 -11.09
C TYR A 112 -0.07 -10.90 -12.05
N GLY A 113 0.11 -10.59 -13.34
CA GLY A 113 -0.96 -10.60 -14.34
C GLY A 113 -2.04 -9.55 -14.10
N ILE A 114 -1.75 -8.53 -13.30
CA ILE A 114 -2.69 -7.46 -12.96
C ILE A 114 -2.61 -6.38 -14.04
N ARG A 115 -3.79 -6.01 -14.58
CA ARG A 115 -3.90 -4.97 -15.60
C ARG A 115 -3.87 -3.59 -14.93
N PRO A 116 -3.07 -2.62 -15.43
CA PRO A 116 -3.08 -1.28 -14.88
C PRO A 116 -4.45 -0.61 -15.05
N SER A 117 -4.98 -0.10 -13.94
CA SER A 117 -6.15 0.77 -13.93
C SER A 117 -5.74 2.25 -14.00
N LEU A 118 -6.72 3.15 -14.23
CA LEU A 118 -6.50 4.60 -14.27
C LEU A 118 -5.72 5.12 -13.05
N GLN A 119 -6.00 4.59 -11.85
CA GLN A 119 -5.31 5.01 -10.62
C GLN A 119 -3.81 4.69 -10.65
N HIS A 120 -3.41 3.55 -11.21
CA HIS A 120 -2.00 3.19 -11.33
C HIS A 120 -1.27 4.16 -12.23
N TYR A 121 -1.88 4.51 -13.37
CA TYR A 121 -1.33 5.51 -14.28
C TYR A 121 -1.30 6.90 -13.65
N THR A 122 -2.33 7.32 -12.91
CA THR A 122 -2.32 8.60 -12.19
C THR A 122 -1.16 8.69 -11.21
N CYS A 123 -0.89 7.62 -10.44
CA CYS A 123 0.26 7.58 -9.53
C CYS A 123 1.60 7.62 -10.28
N LEU A 124 1.71 6.93 -11.42
CA LEU A 124 2.91 6.94 -12.24
C LEU A 124 3.14 8.32 -12.89
N LEU A 125 2.08 8.97 -13.38
CA LEU A 125 2.13 10.34 -13.90
C LEU A 125 2.56 11.34 -12.83
N ASP A 126 2.00 11.25 -11.62
CA ASP A 126 2.41 12.10 -10.48
C ASP A 126 3.89 11.90 -10.14
N LEU A 127 4.39 10.66 -10.16
CA LEU A 127 5.81 10.35 -9.96
C LEU A 127 6.71 10.98 -11.04
N LEU A 128 6.36 10.81 -12.32
CA LEU A 128 7.15 11.36 -13.44
C LEU A 128 7.13 12.89 -13.44
N GLY A 129 5.96 13.49 -13.25
CA GLY A 129 5.78 14.95 -13.21
C GLY A 129 6.58 15.59 -12.08
N ARG A 130 6.49 15.04 -10.85
CA ARG A 130 7.27 15.55 -9.70
C ARG A 130 8.78 15.39 -9.87
N SER A 131 9.21 14.40 -10.64
CA SER A 131 10.63 14.14 -10.90
C SER A 131 11.18 14.95 -12.09
N GLY A 132 10.37 15.80 -12.71
CA GLY A 132 10.77 16.63 -13.85
C GLY A 132 10.81 15.89 -15.20
N LEU A 133 10.32 14.65 -15.26
CA LEU A 133 10.30 13.82 -16.47
C LEU A 133 9.03 14.09 -17.29
N VAL A 134 8.85 15.36 -17.70
CA VAL A 134 7.61 15.86 -18.31
C VAL A 134 7.34 15.20 -19.66
N ASP A 135 8.37 15.05 -20.51
CA ASP A 135 8.22 14.40 -21.82
C ASP A 135 7.73 12.96 -21.69
N GLU A 136 8.22 12.25 -20.67
CA GLU A 136 7.77 10.87 -20.39
C GLU A 136 6.34 10.85 -19.85
N ALA A 137 5.97 11.80 -19.00
CA ALA A 137 4.61 11.94 -18.49
C ALA A 137 3.61 12.23 -19.63
N GLU A 138 3.97 13.08 -20.59
CA GLU A 138 3.14 13.38 -21.76
C GLU A 138 2.95 12.14 -22.64
N ASN A 139 4.04 11.43 -22.94
CA ASN A 139 3.96 10.15 -23.68
C ASN A 139 3.07 9.13 -22.98
N LEU A 140 3.14 9.04 -21.65
CA LEU A 140 2.32 8.11 -20.88
C LEU A 140 0.82 8.39 -21.04
N ILE A 141 0.39 9.67 -21.05
CA ILE A 141 -1.02 10.06 -21.23
C ILE A 141 -1.58 9.50 -22.55
N HIS A 142 -0.78 9.45 -23.60
CA HIS A 142 -1.20 8.91 -24.91
C HIS A 142 -1.29 7.38 -24.96
N THR A 143 -0.76 6.68 -23.97
CA THR A 143 -0.74 5.20 -23.89
C THR A 143 -1.77 4.60 -22.93
N MET A 144 -2.51 5.45 -22.22
CA MET A 144 -3.56 5.08 -21.26
C MET A 144 -4.87 4.72 -21.95
#